data_AF-A0A418NVT8-F1
#
_entry.id   AF-A0A418NVT8-F1
#
_cell.length_a   1.000
_cell.length_b   1.000
_cell.length_c   1.000
_cell.angle_alpha   90.00
_cell.angle_beta   90.00
_cell.angle_gamma   90.00
#
_symmetry.space_group_name_H-M   'P 1'
#
loop_
_entity.id
_entity.type
_entity.pdbx_description
1 polymer ?
#
loop_
_entity_poly.entity_id
_entity_poly.type
_entity_poly.pdbx_seq_one_letter_code
_entity_poly.pdbx_strand_id
1 'polypeptide(L)'
;MALTAPPTGSDLCTQCGLCCNGALFGFVPLTTAEQALARHRGHGARMPQPCEFLHNRTCGIYADGPPHVCSAFRCSLLRRFEAGDLALDDALVEVAEGHRLHDAARAELEPGTRLADVYRELAEGAAAQDGAFDMSKARRQVALIALMVYAQDHFRVPGNAADQQRTNFPG
;
A
#
# COMPACT_ATOMS: atom_id res chain seq x y z
N MET A 1 4.41 -36.02 14.86
CA MET A 1 4.04 -34.61 14.61
C MET A 1 5.04 -34.07 13.61
N ALA A 2 4.60 -33.73 12.40
CA ALA A 2 5.48 -33.13 11.41
C ALA A 2 5.76 -31.69 11.84
N LEU A 3 7.03 -31.37 12.06
CA LEU A 3 7.48 -29.99 12.27
C LEU A 3 7.36 -29.29 10.91
N THR A 4 6.33 -28.49 10.72
CA THR A 4 6.24 -27.56 9.59
C THR A 4 7.30 -26.48 9.77
N ALA A 5 7.94 -26.07 8.67
CA ALA A 5 8.90 -24.97 8.67
C ALA A 5 8.27 -23.69 9.26
N PRO A 6 9.05 -22.85 9.95
CA PRO A 6 8.52 -21.59 10.48
C PRO A 6 8.05 -20.68 9.33
N PRO A 7 7.01 -19.86 9.56
CA PRO A 7 6.53 -18.93 8.56
C PRO A 7 7.61 -17.91 8.18
N THR A 8 7.57 -17.48 6.93
CA THR A 8 8.53 -16.59 6.28
C THR A 8 7.88 -15.26 5.89
N GLY A 9 8.69 -14.26 5.55
CA GLY A 9 8.18 -12.99 5.05
C GLY A 9 7.31 -13.13 3.79
N SER A 10 7.56 -14.14 2.96
CA SER A 10 6.73 -14.48 1.81
C SER A 10 5.33 -14.92 2.24
N ASP A 11 5.20 -15.69 3.32
CA ASP A 11 3.90 -16.14 3.84
C ASP A 11 3.05 -14.95 4.30
N LEU A 12 3.65 -13.94 4.92
CA LEU A 12 2.95 -12.70 5.28
C LEU A 12 2.59 -11.87 4.04
N CYS A 13 3.56 -11.62 3.14
CA CYS A 13 3.36 -10.76 1.98
C CYS A 13 2.31 -11.29 1.00
N THR A 14 2.29 -12.61 0.77
CA THR A 14 1.34 -13.27 -0.14
C THR A 14 -0.09 -13.25 0.39
N GLN A 15 -0.29 -12.99 1.68
CA GLN A 15 -1.60 -12.80 2.32
C GLN A 15 -1.98 -11.32 2.51
N CYS A 16 -0.99 -10.41 2.44
CA CYS A 16 -1.15 -8.99 2.75
C CYS A 16 -1.60 -8.15 1.55
N GLY A 17 -0.76 -7.96 0.53
CA GLY A 17 -1.13 -7.18 -0.66
C GLY A 17 -1.41 -5.67 -0.48
N LEU A 18 -1.25 -5.07 0.71
CA LEU A 18 -1.55 -3.64 0.95
C LEU A 18 -0.61 -2.67 0.20
N CYS A 19 0.61 -3.08 -0.12
CA CYS A 19 1.47 -2.31 -1.02
C CYS A 19 0.93 -2.33 -2.47
N CYS A 20 0.36 -3.46 -2.89
CA CYS A 20 -0.12 -3.70 -4.24
C CYS A 20 -1.52 -3.10 -4.50
N ASN A 21 -2.35 -2.90 -3.47
CA ASN A 21 -3.68 -2.31 -3.65
C ASN A 21 -3.68 -0.78 -3.61
N GLY A 22 -2.52 -0.15 -3.36
CA GLY A 22 -2.36 1.29 -3.30
C GLY A 22 -2.65 1.93 -1.94
N ALA A 23 -2.86 1.13 -0.88
CA ALA A 23 -3.03 1.65 0.48
C ALA A 23 -1.75 2.31 1.01
N LEU A 24 -0.59 1.74 0.71
CA LEU A 24 0.68 2.26 1.23
C LEU A 24 1.27 3.40 0.38
N PHE A 25 1.15 3.30 -0.94
CA PHE A 25 1.71 4.26 -1.90
C PHE A 25 1.00 4.17 -3.27
N GLY A 26 1.14 5.22 -4.08
CA GLY A 26 0.48 5.33 -5.39
C GLY A 26 1.24 4.71 -6.56
N PHE A 27 2.54 4.45 -6.39
CA PHE A 27 3.37 3.84 -7.42
C PHE A 27 4.63 3.21 -6.82
N VAL A 28 5.23 2.30 -7.57
CA VAL A 28 6.56 1.74 -7.29
C VAL A 28 7.56 2.26 -8.34
N PRO A 29 8.69 2.87 -7.94
CA PRO A 29 9.73 3.25 -8.87
C PRO A 29 10.45 2.00 -9.38
N LEU A 30 10.62 1.89 -10.70
CA LEU A 30 11.32 0.78 -11.33
C LEU A 30 12.78 1.14 -11.55
N THR A 31 13.69 0.19 -11.29
CA THR A 31 15.10 0.32 -11.68
C THR A 31 15.25 0.39 -13.19
N THR A 32 16.37 0.91 -13.70
CA THR A 32 16.64 0.96 -15.15
C THR A 32 16.53 -0.42 -15.81
N ALA A 33 16.97 -1.48 -15.11
CA ALA A 33 16.85 -2.85 -15.59
C ALA A 33 15.40 -3.31 -15.69
N GLU A 34 14.56 -2.99 -14.70
CA GLU A 34 13.14 -3.35 -14.71
C GLU A 34 12.34 -2.52 -15.71
N GLN A 35 12.72 -1.26 -15.96
CA GLN A 35 12.07 -0.41 -16.96
C GLN A 35 12.14 -1.01 -18.36
N ALA A 36 13.25 -1.63 -18.73
CA ALA A 36 13.39 -2.29 -20.02
C ALA A 36 12.33 -3.40 -20.21
N LEU A 37 12.05 -4.16 -19.14
CA LEU A 37 11.04 -5.22 -19.11
C LEU A 37 9.61 -4.65 -19.02
N ALA A 38 9.42 -3.58 -18.26
CA ALA A 38 8.10 -2.98 -18.00
C ALA A 38 7.58 -2.12 -19.17
N ARG A 39 8.47 -1.60 -20.03
CA ARG A 39 8.11 -0.88 -21.27
C ARG A 39 7.26 -1.74 -22.20
N HIS A 40 7.50 -3.05 -22.25
CA HIS A 40 6.68 -3.99 -23.04
C HIS A 40 5.24 -4.10 -22.53
N ARG A 41 4.97 -3.64 -21.30
CA ARG A 41 3.65 -3.61 -20.66
C ARG A 41 3.07 -2.18 -20.56
N GLY A 42 3.67 -1.21 -21.24
CA GLY A 42 3.22 0.18 -21.23
C GLY A 42 3.60 0.99 -19.98
N HIS A 43 4.40 0.42 -19.07
CA HIS A 43 4.89 1.14 -17.90
C HIS A 43 6.19 1.90 -18.22
N GLY A 44 6.29 3.11 -17.69
CA GLY A 44 7.50 3.94 -17.76
C GLY A 44 8.47 3.66 -16.61
N ALA A 45 8.99 4.71 -15.98
CA ALA A 45 9.87 4.60 -14.81
C ALA A 45 9.14 4.21 -13.51
N ARG A 46 7.81 4.08 -13.55
CA ARG A 46 6.95 3.84 -12.39
C ARG A 46 5.87 2.83 -12.76
N MET A 47 5.58 1.92 -11.84
CA MET A 47 4.43 1.03 -11.91
C MET A 47 3.32 1.58 -11.00
N PRO A 48 2.15 1.98 -11.54
CA PRO A 48 1.06 2.55 -10.75
C PRO A 48 0.47 1.50 -9.80
N GLN A 49 -0.06 1.98 -8.67
CA GLN A 49 -0.89 1.20 -7.77
C GLN A 49 -2.35 1.70 -7.83
N PRO A 50 -3.36 0.81 -7.82
CA PRO A 50 -3.28 -0.65 -7.65
C PRO A 50 -2.53 -1.38 -8.77
N CYS A 51 -1.76 -2.39 -8.41
CA CYS A 51 -0.98 -3.22 -9.34
C CYS A 51 -1.90 -4.09 -10.20
N GLU A 52 -1.66 -4.14 -11.51
CA GLU A 52 -2.42 -4.97 -12.45
C GLU A 52 -2.28 -6.48 -12.17
N PHE A 53 -1.20 -6.91 -11.50
CA PHE A 53 -0.97 -8.31 -11.16
C PHE A 53 -1.62 -8.73 -9.84
N LEU A 54 -2.25 -7.82 -9.09
CA LEU A 54 -2.87 -8.15 -7.82
C LEU A 54 -4.17 -8.96 -8.03
N HIS A 55 -4.20 -10.18 -7.52
CA HIS A 55 -5.38 -11.05 -7.55
C HIS A 55 -5.63 -11.60 -6.14
N ASN A 56 -6.80 -11.31 -5.55
CA ASN A 56 -7.16 -11.77 -4.21
C ASN A 56 -6.07 -11.55 -3.15
N ARG A 57 -5.43 -10.37 -3.15
CA ARG A 57 -4.32 -9.95 -2.25
C ARG A 57 -2.97 -10.59 -2.53
N THR A 58 -2.89 -11.52 -3.47
CA THR A 58 -1.65 -12.19 -3.86
C THR A 58 -1.19 -11.71 -5.25
N CYS A 59 0.12 -11.66 -5.48
CA CYS A 59 0.65 -11.34 -6.81
C CYS A 59 0.45 -12.52 -7.76
N GLY A 60 -0.24 -12.29 -8.89
CA GLY A 60 -0.51 -13.31 -9.92
C GLY A 60 0.75 -13.79 -10.66
N ILE A 61 1.85 -13.03 -10.56
CA ILE A 61 3.16 -13.38 -11.15
C ILE A 61 4.21 -13.68 -10.06
N TYR A 62 3.78 -14.00 -8.83
CA TYR A 62 4.72 -14.24 -7.73
C TYR A 62 5.68 -15.40 -8.03
N ALA A 63 5.17 -16.46 -8.67
CA ALA A 63 5.96 -17.62 -9.08
C ALA A 63 6.91 -17.32 -10.25
N ASP A 64 6.54 -16.35 -11.11
CA ASP A 64 7.30 -15.99 -12.31
C ASP A 64 8.45 -15.01 -11.99
N GLY A 65 8.55 -14.56 -10.75
CA GLY A 65 9.50 -13.53 -10.31
C GLY A 65 8.89 -12.13 -10.43
N PRO A 66 8.31 -11.58 -9.34
CA PRO A 66 7.88 -10.19 -9.35
C PRO A 66 9.09 -9.25 -9.52
N PRO A 67 8.87 -7.98 -9.91
CA PRO A 67 9.96 -6.99 -9.94
C PRO A 67 10.77 -7.00 -8.65
N HIS A 68 12.09 -6.89 -8.77
CA HIS A 68 13.00 -6.85 -7.63
C HIS A 68 12.60 -5.76 -6.63
N VAL A 69 12.12 -4.61 -7.10
CA VAL A 69 11.64 -3.53 -6.23
C VAL A 69 10.45 -3.93 -5.35
N CYS A 70 9.61 -4.86 -5.80
CA CYS A 70 8.49 -5.38 -5.03
C CYS A 70 8.97 -6.41 -4.00
N SER A 71 9.82 -7.37 -4.42
CA SER A 71 10.31 -8.44 -3.54
C SER A 71 11.38 -7.98 -2.54
N ALA A 72 12.09 -6.90 -2.83
CA ALA A 72 13.08 -6.29 -1.93
C ALA A 72 12.46 -5.30 -0.92
N PHE A 73 11.22 -4.85 -1.15
CA PHE A 73 10.57 -3.92 -0.24
C PHE A 73 10.27 -4.58 1.12
N ARG A 74 10.56 -3.86 2.21
CA ARG A 74 10.34 -4.29 3.59
C ARG A 74 9.56 -3.22 4.34
N CYS A 75 8.24 -3.35 4.34
CA CYS A 75 7.36 -2.49 5.13
C CYS A 75 7.61 -2.71 6.64
N SER A 76 7.20 -1.75 7.48
CA SER A 76 7.41 -1.80 8.93
C SER A 76 6.87 -3.10 9.54
N LEU A 77 5.64 -3.50 9.19
CA LEU A 77 5.04 -4.76 9.62
C LEU A 77 5.93 -5.98 9.32
N LEU A 78 6.41 -6.08 8.08
CA LEU A 78 7.28 -7.18 7.65
C LEU A 78 8.62 -7.16 8.39
N ARG A 79 9.20 -5.98 8.62
CA ARG A 79 10.45 -5.85 9.39
C ARG A 79 10.28 -6.33 10.83
N ARG A 80 9.19 -5.97 11.50
CA ARG A 80 8.88 -6.44 12.87
C ARG A 80 8.71 -7.96 12.89
N PHE A 81 8.00 -8.52 11.91
CA PHE A 81 7.83 -9.95 11.77
C PHE A 81 9.15 -10.69 11.52
N GLU A 82 9.97 -10.24 10.55
CA GLU A 82 11.28 -10.83 10.23
C GLU A 82 12.28 -10.71 11.39
N ALA A 83 12.16 -9.68 12.23
CA ALA A 83 12.95 -9.52 13.44
C ALA A 83 12.51 -10.41 14.61
N GLY A 84 11.33 -11.05 14.51
CA GLY A 84 10.73 -11.84 15.59
C GLY A 84 10.02 -11.00 16.65
N ASP A 85 9.84 -9.69 16.43
CA ASP A 85 9.14 -8.77 17.33
C ASP A 85 7.61 -8.92 17.25
N LEU A 86 7.11 -9.63 16.23
CA LEU A 86 5.69 -9.82 15.98
C LEU A 86 5.44 -11.23 15.41
N ALA A 87 4.50 -11.98 15.99
CA ALA A 87 4.11 -13.28 15.46
C ALA A 87 3.31 -13.15 14.15
N LEU A 88 3.24 -14.21 13.34
CA LEU A 88 2.48 -14.19 12.09
C LEU A 88 1.00 -13.86 12.33
N ASP A 89 0.37 -14.48 13.32
CA ASP A 89 -1.05 -14.28 13.61
C ASP A 89 -1.35 -12.82 13.98
N ASP A 90 -0.51 -12.21 14.83
CA ASP A 90 -0.62 -10.80 15.18
C ASP A 90 -0.37 -9.89 13.97
N ALA A 91 0.57 -10.25 13.10
CA ALA A 91 0.80 -9.51 11.86
C ALA A 91 -0.41 -9.59 10.92
N LEU A 92 -1.10 -10.73 10.88
CA LEU A 92 -2.32 -10.91 10.07
C LEU A 92 -3.52 -10.13 10.63
N VAL A 93 -3.58 -9.88 11.94
CA VAL A 93 -4.56 -8.95 12.54
C VAL A 93 -4.35 -7.54 11.99
N GLU A 94 -3.11 -7.07 11.94
CA GLU A 94 -2.77 -5.74 11.42
C GLU A 94 -3.11 -5.63 9.92
N VAL A 95 -2.82 -6.69 9.16
CA VAL A 95 -3.22 -6.80 7.75
C VAL A 95 -4.73 -6.69 7.58
N ALA A 96 -5.50 -7.42 8.40
CA ALA A 96 -6.95 -7.41 8.33
C ALA A 96 -7.54 -6.01 8.59
N GLU A 97 -7.01 -5.30 9.59
CA GLU A 97 -7.43 -3.93 9.89
C GLU A 97 -7.02 -2.94 8.79
N GLY A 98 -5.82 -3.10 8.23
CA GLY A 98 -5.39 -2.32 7.07
C GLY A 98 -6.32 -2.48 5.86
N HIS A 99 -6.78 -3.70 5.58
CA HIS A 99 -7.79 -3.96 4.55
C HIS A 99 -9.15 -3.34 4.90
N ARG A 100 -9.60 -3.47 6.15
CA ARG A 100 -10.86 -2.88 6.59
C ARG A 100 -10.89 -1.36 6.36
N LEU A 101 -9.81 -0.68 6.73
CA LEU A 101 -9.66 0.77 6.52
C LEU A 101 -9.52 1.13 5.04
N HIS A 102 -8.78 0.32 4.27
CA HIS A 102 -8.70 0.48 2.83
C HIS A 102 -10.08 0.40 2.18
N ASP A 103 -10.86 -0.63 2.51
CA ASP A 103 -12.18 -0.86 1.92
C ASP A 103 -13.17 0.23 2.34
N ALA A 104 -13.10 0.70 3.59
CA ALA A 104 -13.87 1.86 4.04
C ALA A 104 -13.53 3.13 3.26
N ALA A 105 -12.25 3.41 3.01
CA ALA A 105 -11.84 4.55 2.19
C ALA A 105 -12.28 4.39 0.73
N ARG A 106 -12.18 3.19 0.16
CA ARG A 106 -12.63 2.87 -1.21
C ARG A 106 -14.12 3.06 -1.40
N ALA A 107 -14.95 2.75 -0.39
CA ALA A 107 -16.40 2.89 -0.45
C ALA A 107 -16.87 4.35 -0.58
N GLU A 108 -16.00 5.32 -0.25
CA GLU A 108 -16.26 6.76 -0.37
C GLU A 108 -15.82 7.34 -1.72
N LEU A 109 -15.29 6.51 -2.62
CA LEU A 109 -14.70 6.94 -3.88
C LEU A 109 -15.42 6.32 -5.07
N GLU A 110 -15.44 7.06 -6.18
CA GLU A 110 -15.90 6.53 -7.45
C GLU A 110 -15.06 5.30 -7.89
N PRO A 111 -15.68 4.31 -8.55
CA PRO A 111 -14.96 3.18 -9.12
C PRO A 111 -13.80 3.63 -10.01
N GLY A 112 -12.64 3.00 -9.86
CA GLY A 112 -11.43 3.33 -10.63
C GLY A 112 -10.61 4.53 -10.12
N THR A 113 -11.16 5.38 -9.24
CA THR A 113 -10.40 6.49 -8.63
C THR A 113 -9.24 5.93 -7.80
N ARG A 114 -8.00 6.36 -8.06
CA ARG A 114 -6.84 5.90 -7.26
C ARG A 114 -6.73 6.74 -5.98
N LEU A 115 -6.47 6.08 -4.86
CA LEU A 115 -6.22 6.75 -3.59
C LEU A 115 -5.15 7.84 -3.71
N ALA A 116 -4.07 7.56 -4.44
CA ALA A 116 -2.97 8.49 -4.65
C ALA A 116 -3.32 9.77 -5.44
N ASP A 117 -4.41 9.76 -6.21
CA ASP A 117 -4.90 10.98 -6.87
C ASP A 117 -5.71 11.82 -5.88
N VAL A 118 -6.58 11.17 -5.09
CA VAL A 118 -7.36 11.83 -4.03
C VAL A 118 -6.46 12.48 -2.98
N TYR A 119 -5.41 11.80 -2.55
CA TYR A 119 -4.46 12.37 -1.59
C TYR A 119 -3.70 13.57 -2.15
N ARG A 120 -3.40 13.57 -3.46
CA ARG A 120 -2.78 14.72 -4.13
C ARG A 120 -3.73 15.91 -4.14
N GLU A 121 -4.99 15.69 -4.51
CA GLU A 121 -6.03 16.73 -4.50
C GLU A 121 -6.24 17.30 -3.08
N LEU A 122 -6.21 16.46 -2.04
CA LEU A 122 -6.32 16.92 -0.65
C LEU A 122 -5.10 17.76 -0.22
N ALA A 123 -3.89 17.38 -0.64
CA ALA A 123 -2.68 18.14 -0.35
C ALA A 123 -2.65 19.49 -1.08
N GLU A 124 -3.11 19.53 -2.34
CA GLU A 124 -3.19 20.75 -3.15
C GLU A 124 -4.36 21.66 -2.73
N GLY A 125 -5.48 21.07 -2.30
CA GLY A 125 -6.74 21.74 -2.01
C GLY A 125 -6.95 22.17 -0.55
N ALA A 126 -5.93 22.10 0.31
CA ALA A 126 -6.02 22.53 1.70
C ALA A 126 -6.33 24.05 1.84
N ALA A 127 -6.20 24.82 0.76
CA ALA A 127 -6.50 26.25 0.71
C ALA A 127 -7.83 26.55 0.00
N ALA A 128 -8.95 26.31 0.68
CA ALA A 128 -10.22 27.06 0.57
C ALA A 128 -11.31 26.34 1.38
N GLN A 129 -11.72 26.95 2.49
CA GLN A 129 -12.92 26.51 3.22
C GLN A 129 -13.78 27.73 3.58
N ASP A 130 -14.55 28.22 2.62
CA ASP A 130 -15.79 28.95 2.88
C ASP A 130 -16.93 28.12 2.29
N GLY A 131 -17.72 27.49 3.16
CA GLY A 131 -18.84 26.64 2.74
C GLY A 131 -19.49 25.90 3.90
N ALA A 132 -20.76 25.52 3.71
CA ALA A 132 -21.51 24.73 4.68
C ALA A 132 -20.85 23.37 4.91
N PHE A 133 -20.95 22.86 6.15
CA PHE A 133 -20.48 21.53 6.52
C PHE A 133 -21.25 20.45 5.74
N ASP A 134 -20.51 19.57 5.06
CA ASP A 134 -21.04 18.44 4.29
C ASP A 134 -20.58 17.12 4.92
N MET A 135 -21.55 16.32 5.36
CA MET A 135 -21.30 15.06 6.04
C MET A 135 -20.68 13.98 5.14
N SER A 136 -21.01 13.97 3.84
CA SER A 136 -20.39 13.05 2.88
C SER A 136 -18.91 13.38 2.70
N LYS A 137 -18.60 14.67 2.53
CA LYS A 137 -17.21 15.16 2.47
C LYS A 137 -16.44 14.84 3.75
N ALA A 138 -17.03 15.08 4.91
CA ALA A 138 -16.41 14.77 6.20
C ALA A 138 -16.17 13.26 6.38
N ARG A 139 -17.14 12.41 6.06
CA ARG A 139 -17.01 10.95 6.13
C ARG A 139 -15.87 10.44 5.24
N ARG A 140 -15.81 10.91 3.99
CA ARG A 140 -14.70 10.61 3.06
C ARG A 140 -13.36 11.04 3.63
N GLN A 141 -13.25 12.25 4.17
CA GLN A 141 -12.01 12.73 4.78
C GLN A 141 -11.59 11.87 5.98
N VAL A 142 -12.53 11.51 6.87
CA VAL A 142 -12.26 10.65 8.03
C VAL A 142 -11.77 9.26 7.58
N ALA A 143 -12.43 8.63 6.60
CA ALA A 143 -12.04 7.32 6.11
C ALA A 143 -10.62 7.33 5.49
N LEU A 144 -10.31 8.36 4.70
CA LEU A 144 -9.00 8.56 4.10
C LEU A 144 -7.92 8.81 5.18
N ILE A 145 -8.20 9.68 6.15
CA ILE A 145 -7.25 9.99 7.24
C ILE A 145 -7.01 8.76 8.12
N ALA A 146 -8.05 8.00 8.45
CA ALA A 146 -7.91 6.78 9.24
C ALA A 146 -6.99 5.77 8.55
N LEU A 147 -7.17 5.53 7.25
CA LEU A 147 -6.26 4.68 6.47
C LEU A 147 -4.83 5.25 6.45
N MET A 148 -4.66 6.55 6.25
CA MET A 148 -3.33 7.18 6.22
C MET A 148 -2.57 7.01 7.52
N VAL A 149 -3.19 7.33 8.65
CA VAL A 149 -2.60 7.24 9.98
C VAL A 149 -2.25 5.79 10.29
N TYR A 150 -3.18 4.87 10.08
CA TYR A 150 -2.95 3.45 10.35
C TYR A 150 -1.85 2.87 9.45
N ALA A 151 -1.83 3.23 8.16
CA ALA A 151 -0.76 2.84 7.24
C ALA A 151 0.61 3.38 7.70
N GLN A 152 0.65 4.61 8.20
CA GLN A 152 1.86 5.25 8.69
C GLN A 152 2.41 4.56 9.95
N ASP A 153 1.54 4.24 10.91
CA ASP A 153 1.95 3.67 12.20
C ASP A 153 2.37 2.20 12.08
N HIS A 154 1.70 1.42 11.24
CA HIS A 154 1.88 -0.04 11.20
C HIS A 154 2.69 -0.54 9.99
N PHE A 155 2.72 0.19 8.88
CA PHE A 155 3.28 -0.32 7.62
C PHE A 155 4.40 0.53 7.02
N ARG A 156 4.40 1.85 7.19
CA ARG A 156 5.46 2.68 6.61
C ARG A 156 6.71 2.68 7.48
N VAL A 157 7.87 2.71 6.84
CA VAL A 157 9.15 2.79 7.56
C VAL A 157 9.39 4.26 7.98
N PRO A 158 9.54 4.55 9.28
CA PRO A 158 9.84 5.91 9.74
C PRO A 158 11.15 6.43 9.15
N GLY A 159 11.16 7.69 8.72
CA GLY A 159 12.36 8.35 8.20
C GLY A 159 12.88 7.84 6.85
N ASN A 160 12.19 6.91 6.18
CA ASN A 160 12.58 6.48 4.84
C ASN A 160 12.08 7.47 3.79
N ALA A 161 12.95 8.39 3.36
CA ALA A 161 12.66 9.36 2.31
C ALA A 161 12.20 8.71 1.00
N ALA A 162 12.67 7.49 0.68
CA ALA A 162 12.25 6.77 -0.52
C ALA A 162 10.81 6.24 -0.42
N ASP A 163 10.29 5.99 0.79
CA ASP A 163 8.88 5.62 1.00
C ASP A 163 8.00 6.86 1.00
N GLN A 164 8.46 7.96 1.60
CA GLN A 164 7.80 9.26 1.53
C GLN A 164 7.68 9.80 0.10
N GLN A 165 8.63 9.47 -0.77
CA GLN A 165 8.59 9.84 -2.20
C GLN A 165 7.64 8.98 -3.03
N ARG A 166 7.25 7.79 -2.55
CA ARG A 166 6.24 6.92 -3.20
C ARG A 166 4.82 7.34 -2.86
N THR A 167 4.72 8.21 -1.88
CA THR A 167 3.47 8.69 -1.33
C THR A 167 3.18 10.09 -1.81
N ASN A 168 2.03 10.31 -2.46
CA ASN A 168 1.49 11.67 -2.61
C ASN A 168 0.83 12.15 -1.30
N PHE A 169 1.30 11.66 -0.14
CA PHE A 169 0.75 12.02 1.16
C PHE A 169 1.41 13.31 1.63
N PRO A 170 0.65 14.27 2.19
CA PRO A 170 1.26 15.36 2.93
C PRO A 170 2.07 14.75 4.10
N GLY A 171 3.33 15.16 4.21
CA GLY A 171 4.23 14.77 5.30
C GLY A 171 3.91 15.48 6.61
#